data_AF-A0A5P3ALT9-F1
#
_entry.id   AF-A0A5P3ALT9-F1
#
_cell.length_a   1.000
_cell.length_b   1.000
_cell.length_c   1.000
_cell.angle_alpha   90.00
_cell.angle_beta   90.00
_cell.angle_gamma   90.00
#
_symmetry.space_group_name_H-M   'P 1'
#
loop_
_entity.id
_entity.type
_entity.pdbx_description
1 polymer ?
#
loop_
_entity_poly.entity_id
_entity_poly.type
_entity_poly.pdbx_seq_one_letter_code
_entity_poly.pdbx_strand_id
1 'polypeptide(L)' 'MHPSMLTEEQIALKDSARKLALGEFRDRAARWDREGIYPDENHHRLSELGYLGMTIPGEYGGGMPRWSIAIW' A
#
# COMPACT_ATOMS: atom_id res chain seq x y z
N MET A 1 -14.58 -4.53 -16.72
CA MET A 1 -14.04 -3.26 -16.21
C MET A 1 -12.94 -2.83 -17.17
N HIS A 2 -13.08 -1.71 -17.89
CA HIS A 2 -12.07 -1.29 -18.87
C HIS A 2 -10.82 -0.79 -18.13
N PRO A 3 -9.62 -1.35 -18.38
CA PRO A 3 -8.36 -0.93 -17.74
C PRO A 3 -7.93 0.52 -18.04
N SER A 4 -8.67 1.26 -18.87
CA SER A 4 -8.23 2.47 -19.56
C SER A 4 -8.72 3.80 -18.96
N MET A 5 -9.35 3.82 -17.78
CA MET A 5 -9.72 5.09 -17.13
C MET A 5 -9.20 5.19 -15.70
N LEU A 6 -7.90 4.96 -15.51
CA LEU A 6 -7.21 5.41 -14.31
C LEU A 6 -6.42 6.68 -14.65
N THR A 7 -6.42 7.65 -13.75
CA THR A 7 -5.51 8.80 -13.85
C THR A 7 -4.06 8.33 -13.71
N GLU A 8 -3.11 9.14 -14.15
CA GLU A 8 -1.68 8.84 -13.98
C GLU A 8 -1.31 8.60 -12.51
N GLU A 9 -1.88 9.38 -11.59
CA GLU A 9 -1.71 9.21 -10.15
C GLU A 9 -2.23 7.85 -9.66
N GLN A 10 -3.41 7.44 -10.12
CA GLN A 10 -3.99 6.14 -9.77
C GLN A 10 -3.17 4.97 -10.36
N ILE A 11 -2.62 5.14 -11.56
CA ILE A 11 -1.70 4.16 -12.17
C ILE A 11 -0.43 4.04 -11.33
N ALA A 12 0.20 5.17 -10.96
CA ALA A 12 1.39 5.19 -10.13
C ALA A 12 1.13 4.54 -8.76
N LEU A 13 0.00 4.84 -8.13
CA LEU A 13 -0.43 4.23 -6.89
C LEU A 13 -0.57 2.70 -7.01
N LYS A 14 -1.29 2.24 -8.02
CA LYS A 14 -1.48 0.81 -8.30
C LYS A 14 -0.15 0.10 -8.52
N ASP A 15 0.77 0.72 -9.24
CA ASP A 15 2.06 0.12 -9.57
C ASP A 15 3.00 0.08 -8.35
N SER A 16 2.99 1.11 -7.50
CA SER A 16 3.68 1.08 -6.20
C SER A 16 3.14 -0.02 -5.29
N ALA A 17 1.81 -0.16 -5.20
CA ALA A 17 1.18 -1.21 -4.39
C ALA A 17 1.55 -2.61 -4.90
N ARG A 18 1.59 -2.81 -6.23
CA ARG A 18 2.02 -4.07 -6.84
C ARG A 18 3.48 -4.38 -6.53
N LYS A 19 4.38 -3.40 -6.64
CA LYS A 19 5.81 -3.59 -6.31
C LYS A 19 5.99 -4.01 -4.86
N LEU A 20 5.32 -3.35 -3.92
CA LEU A 20 5.34 -3.71 -2.50
C LEU A 20 4.86 -5.14 -2.27
N ALA A 21 3.70 -5.50 -2.82
CA ALA A 21 3.12 -6.83 -2.64
C ALA A 21 4.02 -7.94 -3.20
N LEU A 22 4.57 -7.75 -4.40
CA LEU A 22 5.44 -8.74 -5.05
C LEU A 22 6.83 -8.83 -4.44
N GLY A 23 7.35 -7.72 -3.91
CA GLY A 23 8.70 -7.66 -3.33
C GLY A 23 8.74 -8.07 -1.86
N GLU A 24 7.88 -7.49 -1.02
CA GLU A 24 7.99 -7.64 0.44
C GLU A 24 7.03 -8.71 1.00
N PHE A 25 5.88 -8.96 0.36
CA PHE A 25 4.79 -9.74 0.95
C PHE A 25 4.63 -11.15 0.37
N ARG A 26 4.86 -11.31 -0.95
CA ARG A 26 4.53 -12.52 -1.72
C ARG A 26 5.01 -13.82 -1.08
N ASP A 27 6.28 -13.86 -0.66
CA ASP A 27 6.92 -15.11 -0.25
C ASP A 27 6.38 -15.64 1.08
N ARG A 28 5.77 -14.77 1.91
CA ARG A 28 5.16 -15.13 3.21
C ARG A 28 3.66 -15.42 3.11
N ALA A 29 3.00 -14.92 2.06
CA ALA A 29 1.54 -14.93 1.94
C ALA A 29 0.91 -16.32 2.08
N ALA A 30 1.42 -17.32 1.35
CA ALA A 30 0.85 -18.67 1.36
C ALA A 30 0.99 -19.40 2.70
N ARG A 31 2.01 -19.07 3.49
CA ARG A 31 2.19 -19.62 4.83
C ARG A 31 1.19 -18.99 5.80
N TRP A 32 1.11 -17.66 5.79
CA TRP A 32 0.26 -16.92 6.72
C TRP A 32 -1.22 -17.20 6.51
N ASP A 33 -1.66 -17.37 5.26
CA ASP A 33 -3.03 -17.79 4.94
C ASP A 33 -3.35 -19.17 5.54
N ARG A 34 -2.48 -20.17 5.30
CA ARG A 34 -2.66 -21.54 5.81
C ARG A 34 -2.64 -21.61 7.34
N GLU A 35 -1.81 -20.81 7.99
CA GLU A 35 -1.59 -20.86 9.44
C GLU A 35 -2.43 -19.85 10.23
N GLY A 36 -3.21 -19.00 9.55
CA GLY A 36 -4.03 -17.96 10.20
C GLY A 36 -3.21 -16.88 10.91
N ILE A 37 -2.02 -16.57 10.39
CA ILE A 37 -1.10 -15.62 11.02
C ILE A 37 -1.49 -14.18 10.65
N TYR A 38 -1.65 -13.33 11.67
CA TYR A 38 -1.80 -11.89 11.45
C TYR A 38 -0.49 -11.28 10.92
N PRO A 39 -0.51 -10.58 9.78
CA PRO A 39 0.68 -10.08 9.11
C PRO A 39 1.13 -8.72 9.68
N ASP A 40 1.55 -8.71 10.95
CA ASP A 40 1.90 -7.50 11.70
C ASP A 40 2.91 -6.60 10.97
N GLU A 41 3.97 -7.21 10.43
CA GLU A 41 5.01 -6.52 9.66
C GLU A 41 4.44 -5.85 8.39
N ASN A 42 3.54 -6.52 7.67
CA ASN A 42 2.91 -5.93 6.49
C ASN A 42 1.96 -4.79 6.89
N HIS A 43 1.26 -4.95 8.01
CA HIS A 43 0.36 -3.92 8.51
C HIS A 43 1.13 -2.64 8.87
N HIS A 44 2.21 -2.76 9.64
CA HIS A 44 3.10 -1.63 9.93
C HIS A 44 3.65 -0.99 8.66
N ARG A 45 4.10 -1.80 7.70
CA ARG A 45 4.62 -1.30 6.43
C ARG A 45 3.58 -0.52 5.62
N LEU A 46 2.36 -1.03 5.54
CA LEU A 46 1.24 -0.37 4.85
C LEU A 46 0.83 0.93 5.57
N SER A 47 0.93 0.97 6.90
CA SER A 47 0.67 2.16 7.71
C SER A 47 1.69 3.26 7.42
N GLU A 48 2.99 2.94 7.43
CA GLU A 48 4.08 3.90 7.14
C GLU A 48 3.94 4.52 5.76
N LEU A 49 3.50 3.73 4.78
CA LEU A 49 3.31 4.16 3.39
C LEU A 49 1.95 4.85 3.17
N GLY A 50 1.11 4.98 4.21
CA GLY A 50 -0.19 5.65 4.14
C GLY A 50 -1.28 4.90 3.38
N TYR A 51 -1.09 3.61 3.08
CA TYR A 51 -2.10 2.80 2.40
C TYR A 51 -3.36 2.59 3.25
N LEU A 52 -3.21 2.55 4.58
CA LEU A 52 -4.32 2.32 5.51
C LEU A 52 -5.19 3.57 5.73
N GLY A 53 -4.66 4.76 5.46
CA GLY A 53 -5.33 6.05 5.67
C GLY A 53 -5.84 6.71 4.38
N MET A 54 -5.73 6.06 3.23
CA MET A 54 -5.90 6.70 1.91
C MET A 54 -7.25 7.40 1.69
N THR A 55 -8.32 6.90 2.30
CA THR A 55 -9.69 7.46 2.19
C THR A 55 -10.06 8.34 3.37
N ILE A 56 -9.16 8.50 4.34
CA ILE A 56 -9.39 9.30 5.54
C ILE A 56 -8.94 10.74 5.24
N PRO A 57 -9.73 11.76 5.61
CA PRO A 57 -9.31 13.15 5.49
C PRO A 57 -7.99 13.42 6.23
N GLY A 58 -7.15 14.28 5.66
CA GLY A 58 -5.82 14.59 6.21
C GLY A 58 -5.85 15.17 7.63
N GLU A 59 -6.93 15.86 8.00
CA GLU A 59 -7.12 16.39 9.36
C GLU A 59 -7.16 15.30 10.45
N TYR A 60 -7.47 14.06 10.08
CA TYR A 60 -7.50 12.90 10.97
C TYR A 60 -6.25 12.02 10.84
N GLY A 61 -5.17 12.54 10.23
CA GLY A 61 -3.96 11.78 9.93
C GLY A 61 -4.11 10.84 8.72
N GLY A 62 -5.14 11.06 7.91
CA GLY A 62 -5.38 10.33 6.68
C GLY A 62 -4.63 10.88 5.46
N GLY A 63 -4.85 10.24 4.32
CA GLY A 63 -4.14 10.51 3.08
C GLY A 63 -2.88 9.67 2.93
N MET A 64 -2.49 9.42 1.68
CA MET A 64 -1.12 8.98 1.44
C MET A 64 -0.19 10.16 1.73
N PRO A 65 0.98 9.93 2.34
CA PRO A 65 2.03 10.94 2.32
C PRO A 65 2.25 11.30 0.86
N ARG A 66 1.86 12.54 0.49
CA ARG A 66 2.09 13.09 -0.85
C ARG A 66 3.58 12.88 -1.11
N TRP A 67 3.92 12.21 -2.22
CA TRP A 67 5.26 11.77 -2.64
C TRP A 67 6.28 12.92 -2.84
N SER A 68 6.36 13.87 -1.91
CA SER A 68 7.08 15.15 -2.09
C SER A 68 7.88 15.61 -0.87
N ILE A 69 8.18 14.76 0.12
CA ILE A 69 9.23 15.09 1.10
C ILE A 69 10.12 13.88 1.43
N ALA A 70 11.42 14.16 1.53
CA ALA A 70 12.59 13.28 1.52
C ALA A 70 12.91 12.74 0.11
N ILE A 71 13.86 13.25 -0.69
CA ILE A 71 15.25 13.61 -0.35
C ILE A 71 15.75 12.88 0.90
N TRP A 72 15.94 11.57 0.77
CA TRP A 72 17.20 10.88 1.07
C TRP A 72 17.30 9.69 0.12
#